data_AF-A0A7C1CN79-F1
#
_entry.id   AF-A0A7C1CN79-F1
#
_cell.length_a   1.000
_cell.length_b   1.000
_cell.length_c   1.000
_cell.angle_alpha   90.00
_cell.angle_beta   90.00
_cell.angle_gamma   90.00
#
_symmetry.space_group_name_H-M   'P 1'
#
loop_
_entity.id
_entity.type
_entity.pdbx_description
1 polymer ?
#
loop_
_entity_poly.entity_id
_entity_poly.type
_entity_poly.pdbx_seq_one_letter_code
_entity_poly.pdbx_strand_id
1 'polypeptide(L)' 'YRRGEISDGVNEALKHLPEHYREAFVLRRFLDLSYEEIAEITDCPVGTIKSRVVRAERGLRPYLERFREYIT' A
#
# COMPACT_ATOMS: atom_id res chain seq x y z
N TYR A 1 -10.19 17.99 4.04
CA TYR A 1 -10.22 16.89 5.02
C TYR A 1 -9.41 17.26 6.25
N ARG A 2 -9.91 16.96 7.46
CA ARG A 2 -9.06 16.94 8.66
C ARG A 2 -8.03 15.81 8.52
N ARG A 3 -6.86 15.94 9.16
CA ARG A 3 -5.80 14.91 9.12
C ARG A 3 -6.32 13.52 9.49
N GLY A 4 -7.27 13.42 10.44
CA GLY A 4 -7.92 12.16 10.80
C GLY A 4 -8.74 11.54 9.66
N GLU A 5 -9.50 12.34 8.91
CA GLU A 5 -10.35 11.83 7.82
C GLU A 5 -9.54 11.28 6.64
N ILE A 6 -8.35 11.83 6.36
CA ILE A 6 -7.43 11.28 5.35
C ILE A 6 -6.90 9.93 5.82
N SER A 7 -6.51 9.83 7.10
CA SER A 7 -6.01 8.58 7.68
C SER A 7 -7.07 7.48 7.67
N ASP A 8 -8.31 7.81 8.02
CA ASP A 8 -9.42 6.86 7.98
C ASP A 8 -9.73 6.42 6.55
N GLY A 9 -9.71 7.35 5.59
CA GLY A 9 -9.90 7.05 4.17
C GLY A 9 -8.84 6.11 3.60
N VAL A 10 -7.56 6.30 3.98
CA VAL A 10 -6.47 5.41 3.60
C VAL A 10 -6.64 4.02 4.23
N ASN A 11 -7.01 3.95 5.51
CA ASN A 11 -7.25 2.68 6.20
C ASN A 11 -8.39 1.89 5.56
N GLU A 12 -9.50 2.53 5.20
CA GLU A 12 -10.60 1.88 4.48
C GLU A 12 -10.16 1.41 3.08
N ALA A 13 -9.39 2.23 2.34
CA ALA A 13 -8.87 1.83 1.04
C ALA A 13 -7.99 0.57 1.13
N LEU A 14 -7.15 0.47 2.16
CA LEU A 14 -6.30 -0.70 2.39
C LEU A 14 -7.11 -1.98 2.60
N LYS A 15 -8.29 -1.91 3.24
CA LYS A 15 -9.16 -3.09 3.47
C LYS A 15 -9.68 -3.72 2.18
N HIS A 16 -9.78 -2.95 1.09
CA HIS A 16 -10.20 -3.46 -0.22
C HIS A 16 -9.10 -4.21 -0.98
N LEU A 17 -7.84 -4.10 -0.56
CA LEU A 17 -6.76 -4.89 -1.14
C LEU A 17 -6.80 -6.33 -0.63
N PRO A 18 -6.53 -7.33 -1.49
CA PRO A 18 -6.09 -8.65 -1.08
C PRO A 18 -4.93 -8.55 -0.07
N GLU A 19 -4.93 -9.45 0.90
CA GLU A 19 -4.02 -9.43 2.05
C GLU A 19 -2.55 -9.32 1.63
N HIS A 20 -2.10 -10.14 0.68
CA HIS A 20 -0.72 -10.13 0.21
C HIS A 20 -0.31 -8.85 -0.53
N TYR A 21 -1.26 -8.11 -1.12
CA TYR A 21 -0.98 -6.79 -1.70
C TYR A 21 -0.90 -5.73 -0.61
N ARG A 22 -1.81 -5.79 0.37
CA ARG A 22 -1.82 -4.90 1.52
C ARG A 22 -0.54 -5.03 2.35
N GLU A 23 -0.15 -6.26 2.67
CA GLU A 23 1.06 -6.56 3.43
C GLU A 23 2.31 -5.98 2.75
N ALA A 24 2.54 -6.33 1.48
CA ALA A 24 3.68 -5.82 0.73
C ALA A 24 3.70 -4.28 0.65
N PHE A 25 2.53 -3.65 0.48
CA PHE A 25 2.41 -2.19 0.46
C PHE A 25 2.69 -1.57 1.83
N VAL A 26 2.18 -2.15 2.92
CA VAL A 26 2.38 -1.64 4.28
C VAL A 26 3.85 -1.71 4.66
N LEU A 27 4.47 -2.87 4.48
CA LEU A 27 5.89 -3.06 4.74
C LEU A 27 6.75 -2.08 3.93
N ARG A 28 6.43 -1.88 2.65
CA ARG A 28 7.18 -0.97 1.78
C ARG A 28 6.98 0.50 2.12
N ARG A 29 5.74 0.95 2.39
CA ARG A 29 5.39 2.38 2.44
C ARG A 29 5.33 2.96 3.85
N PHE A 30 5.06 2.13 4.85
CA PHE A 30 4.91 2.58 6.24
C PHE A 30 6.08 2.14 7.12
N LEU A 31 6.69 0.99 6.84
CA LEU A 31 7.88 0.51 7.55
C LEU A 31 9.19 0.78 6.79
N ASP A 32 9.08 1.33 5.58
CA ASP A 32 10.21 1.68 4.69
C ASP A 32 11.21 0.53 4.42
N LEU A 33 10.73 -0.71 4.46
CA LEU A 33 11.56 -1.87 4.17
C LEU A 33 11.89 -1.96 2.67
N SER A 34 13.08 -2.45 2.35
CA SER A 34 13.50 -2.77 0.99
C SER A 34 12.71 -3.95 0.42
N TYR A 35 12.74 -4.13 -0.90
CA TYR A 35 12.04 -5.26 -1.53
C TYR A 35 12.66 -6.60 -1.14
N GLU A 36 13.97 -6.59 -0.87
CA GLU A 36 14.78 -7.70 -0.40
C GLU A 36 14.39 -8.10 1.02
N GLU A 37 14.31 -7.16 1.96
CA GLU A 37 13.85 -7.44 3.33
C GLU A 37 12.40 -7.97 3.36
N ILE A 38 11.52 -7.39 2.54
CA ILE A 38 10.13 -7.86 2.45
C ILE A 38 10.07 -9.28 1.87
N ALA A 39 10.91 -9.58 0.87
CA ALA A 39 11.00 -10.91 0.28
C ALA A 39 11.43 -11.95 1.31
N GLU A 40 12.40 -11.61 2.16
CA GLU A 40 12.85 -12.47 3.27
C GLU A 40 11.75 -12.66 4.33
N ILE A 41 11.07 -11.60 4.75
CA ILE A 41 10.01 -11.65 5.77
C ILE A 41 8.81 -12.50 5.31
N THR A 42 8.45 -12.40 4.03
CA THR A 42 7.24 -13.01 3.47
C THR A 42 7.49 -14.33 2.73
N ASP A 43 8.74 -14.81 2.75
CA ASP A 43 9.20 -16.01 2.02
C ASP A 43 8.74 -16.02 0.56
N CYS A 44 8.98 -14.90 -0.14
CA CYS A 44 8.51 -14.67 -1.49
C CYS A 44 9.63 -14.09 -2.37
N PRO A 45 9.69 -14.41 -3.68
CA PRO A 45 10.68 -13.81 -4.56
C PRO A 45 10.56 -12.28 -4.61
N VAL A 46 11.70 -11.56 -4.67
CA VAL A 46 11.75 -10.09 -4.81
C VAL A 46 10.90 -9.60 -5.99
N GLY A 47 10.90 -10.32 -7.12
CA GLY A 47 10.05 -10.00 -8.27
C GLY A 47 8.55 -10.10 -7.96
N THR A 48 8.14 -11.05 -7.13
CA THR A 48 6.77 -11.16 -6.62
C THR A 48 6.43 -9.97 -5.75
N ILE A 49 7.30 -9.55 -4.83
CA ILE A 49 7.09 -8.38 -3.98
C ILE A 49 6.91 -7.11 -4.81
N LYS A 50 7.80 -6.86 -5.78
CA LYS A 50 7.67 -5.73 -6.71
C LYS A 50 6.30 -5.73 -7.40
N SER A 51 5.87 -6.89 -7.90
CA SER A 51 4.55 -7.02 -8.54
C SER A 51 3.38 -6.81 -7.57
N ARG A 52 3.50 -7.24 -6.31
CA ARG A 52 2.48 -7.06 -5.26
C ARG A 52 2.33 -5.59 -4.90
N VAL A 53 3.43 -4.86 -4.73
CA VAL A 53 3.41 -3.42 -4.44
C VAL A 53 2.78 -2.63 -5.58
N VAL A 54 3.18 -2.88 -6.83
CA VAL A 54 2.57 -2.20 -8.00
C VAL A 54 1.07 -2.50 -8.11
N ARG A 55 0.65 -3.74 -7.85
CA ARG A 55 -0.78 -4.10 -7.86
C ARG A 55 -1.53 -3.45 -6.70
N ALA A 56 -0.92 -3.32 -5.52
CA ALA A 56 -1.48 -2.59 -4.39
C ALA A 56 -1.71 -1.12 -4.73
N GLU A 57 -0.70 -0.43 -5.29
CA GLU A 57 -0.82 0.97 -5.72
C GLU A 57 -1.94 1.17 -6.74
N ARG A 58 -2.04 0.28 -7.74
CA ARG A 58 -3.11 0.31 -8.74
C ARG A 58 -4.49 0.09 -8.13
N GLY A 59 -4.59 -0.84 -7.17
CA GLY A 59 -5.83 -1.12 -6.44
C GLY A 59 -6.26 0.03 -5.55
N LEU A 60 -5.30 0.75 -4.95
CA LEU A 60 -5.58 1.89 -4.09
C LEU A 60 -5.90 3.17 -4.87
N ARG A 61 -5.37 3.32 -6.08
CA ARG A 61 -5.59 4.51 -6.93
C ARG A 61 -7.04 5.01 -6.92
N PRO A 62 -8.08 4.23 -7.29
CA PRO A 62 -9.46 4.74 -7.33
C PRO A 62 -9.96 5.29 -5.98
N TYR A 63 -9.46 4.78 -4.86
CA TYR A 63 -9.83 5.26 -3.52
C TYR A 63 -9.05 6.51 -3.12
N LEU A 64 -7.78 6.60 -3.54
CA LEU A 64 -6.89 7.71 -3.21
C LEU A 64 -7.10 8.94 -4.11
N GLU A 65 -7.65 8.76 -5.31
CA GLU A 65 -7.95 9.86 -6.23
C GLU A 65 -8.87 10.93 -5.61
N ARG A 66 -9.79 10.53 -4.73
CA ARG A 66 -10.66 11.44 -3.97
C ARG A 66 -9.90 12.36 -3.00
N PHE A 67 -8.69 11.96 -2.61
CA PHE A 67 -7.83 12.72 -1.69
C PHE A 67 -6.71 13.49 -2.42
N ARG A 68 -6.53 13.26 -3.73
CA ARG A 68 -5.46 13.86 -4.56
C ARG A 68 -5.51 15.39 -4.58
N GLU A 69 -6.71 15.98 -4.55
CA GLU A 69 -6.91 17.44 -4.51
C GLU A 69 -6.48 18.11 -3.19
N TYR A 70 -6.11 17.33 -2.18
CA TYR A 70 -5.79 17.82 -0.84
C TYR A 70 -4.30 17.66 -0.47
N ILE A 71 -3.50 17.09 -1.37
CA ILE A 71 -2.06 16.86 -1.21
C ILE A 71 -1.24 17.83 -2.09
N THR A 72 -1.92 18.68 -2.88
CA THR A 72 -1.28 19.76 -3.66
C THR A 72 -1.33 21.07 -2.87
#